data_AF-A0A174DAF3-F1
#
_entry.id   AF-A0A174DAF3-F1
#
_cell.length_a   1.000
_cell.length_b   1.000
_cell.length_c   1.000
_cell.angle_alpha   90.00
_cell.angle_beta   90.00
_cell.angle_gamma   90.00
#
_symmetry.space_group_name_H-M   'P 1'
#
loop_
_entity.id
_entity.type
_entity.pdbx_description
1 polymer ?
#
loop_
_entity_poly.entity_id
_entity_poly.type
_entity_poly.pdbx_seq_one_letter_code
_entity_poly.pdbx_strand_id
1 'polypeptide(L)'
;MKILIKGAGDLATGIASRLYHSGHQIVMTEIAVPLTVRRMAALSRAVYEGTAVVEDMKGVLVYSEKEAEQVLADGNIAVIVDANAKIAAGLQPDVIVDAILAKRNTGTRITDAPFVIGVGPGFTAGIDCNCVVETKRGHTLGNIFYSGSALPNTGIPGDVGGYTTERLIRAAAEGEMQPLAAIGDIVEKGQAVAVTGGKEVYARMSGVIRGMLQSGVRVSEGMKIGDIDARCEKSHCFTISDKARAVGGGVLEAVTRHEHMKGKYALVLLAAGKSTRFGENKLLAQISGRQMFEYMLDKISAFGAFPTYIVTGYEEIEKKARRKGIRVVRNDEPERGISRSVRLGVEACTEQFPDIQGILFSVCDQPALHAATIQRILNAAGLHRGKIISACHKDRPGNPVLWDKKFFRDLRQLSGDNGGRQIMSGLQDKVRYVEAQEEELKDIDFRSDLSE
;
A
#
# COMPACT_ATOMS: atom_id res chain seq x y z
N MET A 1 -10.93 6.28 9.95
CA MET A 1 -10.72 4.97 9.31
C MET A 1 -10.15 3.98 10.30
N LYS A 2 -10.40 2.69 10.06
CA LYS A 2 -9.79 1.57 10.80
C LYS A 2 -8.56 1.08 10.03
N ILE A 3 -7.39 1.08 10.67
CA ILE A 3 -6.10 0.76 10.03
C ILE A 3 -5.44 -0.40 10.76
N LEU A 4 -5.01 -1.40 10.00
CA LEU A 4 -4.22 -2.52 10.50
C LEU A 4 -2.75 -2.34 10.10
N ILE A 5 -1.86 -2.29 11.08
CA ILE A 5 -0.41 -2.24 10.88
C ILE A 5 0.16 -3.63 11.17
N LYS A 6 0.82 -4.23 10.20
CA LYS A 6 1.55 -5.49 10.42
C LYS A 6 2.91 -5.19 11.04
N GLY A 7 3.16 -5.72 12.23
CA GLY A 7 4.31 -5.41 13.08
C GLY A 7 4.00 -4.33 14.10
N ALA A 8 4.63 -4.41 15.28
CA ALA A 8 4.52 -3.44 16.38
C ALA A 8 5.89 -2.91 16.86
N GLY A 9 6.94 -3.10 16.05
CA GLY A 9 8.29 -2.60 16.33
C GLY A 9 8.44 -1.07 16.22
N ASP A 10 9.69 -0.57 16.29
CA ASP A 10 10.04 0.86 16.31
C ASP A 10 9.45 1.65 15.13
N LEU A 11 9.63 1.16 13.90
CA LEU A 11 9.08 1.85 12.71
C LEU A 11 7.56 1.79 12.65
N ALA A 12 6.96 0.64 12.97
CA ALA A 12 5.51 0.48 13.03
C ALA A 12 4.89 1.40 14.09
N THR A 13 5.56 1.58 15.23
CA THR A 13 5.12 2.51 16.28
C THR A 13 5.22 3.96 15.85
N GLY A 14 6.26 4.35 15.07
CA GLY A 14 6.32 5.69 14.48
C GLY A 14 5.23 5.94 13.43
N ILE A 15 4.84 4.92 12.67
CA ILE A 15 3.68 4.97 11.78
C ILE A 15 2.39 5.12 12.58
N ALA A 16 2.19 4.28 13.61
CA ALA A 16 1.04 4.34 14.50
C ALA A 16 0.90 5.73 15.11
N SER A 17 2.00 6.36 15.56
CA SER A 17 2.00 7.73 16.07
C SER A 17 1.39 8.74 15.10
N ARG A 18 1.77 8.73 13.82
CA ARG A 18 1.23 9.69 12.86
C ARG A 18 -0.24 9.44 12.54
N LEU A 19 -0.65 8.18 12.45
CA LEU A 19 -2.02 7.81 12.12
C LEU A 19 -2.97 8.01 13.31
N TYR A 20 -2.55 7.63 14.52
CA TYR A 20 -3.28 7.82 15.76
C TYR A 20 -3.58 9.30 16.02
N HIS A 21 -2.56 10.17 15.91
CA HIS A 21 -2.73 11.62 16.09
C HIS A 21 -3.54 12.29 14.97
N SER A 22 -3.82 11.57 13.88
CA SER A 22 -4.73 12.01 12.81
C SER A 22 -6.16 11.48 13.00
N GLY A 23 -6.46 10.85 14.15
CA GLY A 23 -7.79 10.38 14.51
C GLY A 23 -8.18 9.02 13.92
N HIS A 24 -7.21 8.20 13.51
CA HIS A 24 -7.48 6.85 13.02
C HIS A 24 -7.47 5.80 14.14
N GLN A 25 -8.31 4.77 14.00
CA GLN A 25 -8.33 3.61 14.89
C GLN A 25 -7.27 2.61 14.45
N ILE A 26 -6.36 2.23 15.34
CA ILE A 26 -5.18 1.45 15.00
C ILE A 26 -5.22 0.07 15.67
N VAL A 27 -5.10 -0.96 14.85
CA VAL A 27 -4.77 -2.32 15.30
C VAL A 27 -3.39 -2.67 14.80
N MET A 28 -2.54 -3.26 15.64
CA MET A 28 -1.21 -3.71 15.28
C MET A 28 -1.09 -5.22 15.49
N THR A 29 -0.47 -5.92 14.55
CA THR A 29 -0.15 -7.34 14.73
C THR A 29 1.32 -7.54 15.09
N GLU A 30 1.63 -8.58 15.83
CA GLU A 30 3.01 -8.92 16.20
C GLU A 30 3.19 -10.43 16.34
N ILE A 31 4.44 -10.89 16.31
CA ILE A 31 4.80 -12.27 16.65
C ILE A 31 4.79 -12.49 18.17
N ALA A 32 4.67 -13.75 18.60
CA ALA A 32 4.59 -14.11 20.03
C ALA A 32 5.84 -13.71 20.84
N VAL A 33 7.01 -13.67 20.18
CA VAL A 33 8.28 -13.25 20.79
C VAL A 33 8.86 -12.11 19.95
N PRO A 34 8.51 -10.84 20.24
CA PRO A 34 8.96 -9.72 19.44
C PRO A 34 10.48 -9.57 19.47
N LEU A 35 11.08 -9.28 18.31
CA LEU A 35 12.52 -9.08 18.12
C LEU A 35 12.90 -7.58 18.05
N THR A 36 12.11 -6.73 18.69
CA THR A 36 12.30 -5.28 18.66
C THR A 36 13.40 -4.86 19.62
N VAL A 37 14.57 -4.48 19.08
CA VAL A 37 15.71 -3.98 19.89
C VAL A 37 15.39 -2.66 20.58
N ARG A 38 14.78 -1.69 19.88
CA ARG A 38 14.37 -0.39 20.46
C ARG A 38 13.01 -0.51 21.16
N ARG A 39 12.89 -1.51 22.03
CA ARG A 39 11.63 -1.87 22.71
C ARG A 39 11.04 -0.72 23.53
N MET A 40 11.86 0.15 24.14
CA MET A 40 11.35 1.28 24.92
C MET A 40 10.65 2.36 24.09
N ALA A 41 10.81 2.35 22.77
CA ALA A 41 10.12 3.23 21.83
C ALA A 41 9.13 2.47 20.93
N ALA A 42 8.69 1.27 21.34
CA ALA A 42 7.85 0.40 20.52
C ALA A 42 6.69 -0.22 21.31
N LEU A 43 5.54 -0.34 20.66
CA LEU A 43 4.33 -0.94 21.24
C LEU A 43 4.37 -2.47 21.30
N SER A 44 5.34 -3.12 20.63
CA SER A 44 5.55 -4.57 20.70
C SER A 44 5.75 -5.10 22.13
N ARG A 45 6.13 -4.25 23.08
CA ARG A 45 6.22 -4.59 24.52
C ARG A 45 4.90 -5.08 25.10
N ALA A 46 3.76 -4.61 24.57
CA ALA A 46 2.45 -5.03 25.03
C ALA A 46 2.27 -6.56 24.98
N VAL A 47 2.93 -7.23 24.02
CA VAL A 47 2.88 -8.70 23.86
C VAL A 47 3.31 -9.46 25.13
N TYR A 48 4.27 -8.94 25.91
CA TYR A 48 4.77 -9.60 27.12
C TYR A 48 4.55 -8.80 28.41
N GLU A 49 4.14 -7.54 28.32
CA GLU A 49 3.79 -6.69 29.47
C GLU A 49 2.28 -6.49 29.63
N GLY A 50 1.46 -6.99 28.70
CA GLY A 50 0.00 -6.80 28.63
C GLY A 50 -0.40 -5.40 28.14
N THR A 51 0.38 -4.37 28.45
CA THR A 51 0.23 -3.01 27.91
C THR A 51 1.59 -2.37 27.66
N ALA A 52 1.65 -1.38 26.77
CA ALA A 52 2.83 -0.56 26.56
C ALA A 52 2.43 0.89 26.31
N VAL A 53 3.18 1.83 26.87
CA VAL A 53 3.01 3.26 26.60
C VAL A 53 4.26 3.76 25.89
N VAL A 54 4.06 4.42 24.74
CA VAL A 54 5.11 5.10 23.99
C VAL A 54 4.63 6.52 23.73
N GLU A 55 5.33 7.48 24.34
CA GLU A 55 4.89 8.88 24.39
C GLU A 55 3.49 8.96 25.01
N ASP A 56 2.48 9.42 24.27
CA ASP A 56 1.09 9.53 24.70
C ASP A 56 0.19 8.39 24.19
N MET A 57 0.74 7.44 23.45
CA MET A 57 -0.01 6.29 22.92
C MET A 57 0.05 5.10 23.87
N LYS A 58 -1.11 4.53 24.18
CA LYS A 58 -1.22 3.27 24.93
C LYS A 58 -1.62 2.11 24.01
N GLY A 59 -0.72 1.15 23.88
CA GLY A 59 -0.98 -0.16 23.27
C GLY A 59 -1.46 -1.17 24.32
N VAL A 60 -2.48 -1.95 23.98
CA VAL A 60 -3.08 -2.97 24.86
C VAL A 60 -3.07 -4.30 24.13
N LEU A 61 -2.57 -5.34 24.79
CA LEU A 61 -2.63 -6.70 24.26
C LEU A 61 -4.07 -7.21 24.27
N VAL A 62 -4.52 -7.71 23.13
CA VAL A 62 -5.84 -8.30 22.95
C VAL A 62 -5.73 -9.70 22.34
N TYR A 63 -6.77 -10.50 22.54
CA TYR A 63 -6.82 -11.89 22.09
C TYR A 63 -7.97 -12.18 21.11
N SER A 64 -8.84 -11.21 20.88
CA SER A 64 -10.00 -11.35 19.99
C SER A 64 -10.34 -10.04 19.28
N GLU A 65 -11.08 -10.14 18.17
CA GLU A 65 -11.62 -8.99 17.44
C GLU A 65 -12.50 -8.11 18.34
N LYS A 66 -13.32 -8.73 19.18
CA LYS A 66 -14.21 -8.04 20.13
C LYS A 66 -13.41 -7.22 21.15
N GLU A 67 -12.34 -7.77 21.71
CA GLU A 67 -11.45 -7.02 22.60
C GLU A 67 -10.73 -5.89 21.86
N ALA A 68 -10.30 -6.12 20.62
CA ALA A 68 -9.72 -5.07 19.80
C ALA A 68 -10.71 -3.91 19.61
N GLU A 69 -11.98 -4.18 19.30
CA GLU A 69 -13.01 -3.15 19.16
C GLU A 69 -13.25 -2.37 20.46
N GLN A 70 -13.23 -3.02 21.61
CA GLN A 70 -13.35 -2.36 22.92
C GLN A 70 -12.17 -1.41 23.18
N VAL A 71 -10.94 -1.89 22.98
CA VAL A 71 -9.73 -1.08 23.13
C VAL A 71 -9.74 0.14 22.20
N LEU A 72 -10.19 -0.05 20.95
CA LEU A 72 -10.33 1.03 19.97
C LEU A 72 -11.40 2.05 20.37
N ALA A 73 -12.50 1.61 20.98
CA ALA A 73 -13.57 2.49 21.47
C ALA A 73 -13.11 3.37 22.64
N ASP A 74 -12.20 2.86 23.46
CA ASP A 74 -11.54 3.61 24.55
C ASP A 74 -10.44 4.57 24.05
N GLY A 75 -10.22 4.65 22.73
CA GLY A 75 -9.19 5.48 22.13
C GLY A 75 -7.77 4.93 22.30
N ASN A 76 -7.61 3.65 22.61
CA ASN A 76 -6.29 3.00 22.72
C ASN A 76 -5.95 2.22 21.45
N ILE A 77 -4.70 1.75 21.34
CA ILE A 77 -4.21 0.95 20.22
C ILE A 77 -4.29 -0.54 20.61
N ALA A 78 -4.98 -1.35 19.80
CA ALA A 78 -5.03 -2.79 20.02
C ALA A 78 -3.76 -3.45 19.44
N VAL A 79 -3.10 -4.30 20.22
CA VAL A 79 -1.93 -5.08 19.79
C VAL A 79 -2.31 -6.56 19.91
N ILE A 80 -2.18 -7.34 18.83
CA ILE A 80 -2.53 -8.76 18.84
C ILE A 80 -1.34 -9.62 18.39
N VAL A 81 -1.18 -10.78 19.03
CA VAL A 81 -0.24 -11.81 18.56
C VAL A 81 -0.85 -12.54 17.36
N ASP A 82 -0.47 -12.12 16.16
CA ASP A 82 -0.97 -12.64 14.89
C ASP A 82 0.06 -12.41 13.77
N ALA A 83 1.01 -13.33 13.66
CA ALA A 83 2.12 -13.26 12.71
C ALA A 83 1.67 -13.14 11.24
N ASN A 84 0.47 -13.65 10.91
CA ASN A 84 -0.04 -13.68 9.54
C ASN A 84 -1.15 -12.66 9.30
N ALA A 85 -1.47 -11.81 10.29
CA ALA A 85 -2.54 -10.83 10.22
C ALA A 85 -3.91 -11.41 9.79
N LYS A 86 -4.22 -12.63 10.25
CA LYS A 86 -5.52 -13.30 10.02
C LYS A 86 -6.70 -12.49 10.55
N ILE A 87 -6.50 -11.67 11.58
CA ILE A 87 -7.52 -10.77 12.15
C ILE A 87 -8.10 -9.82 11.08
N ALA A 88 -7.37 -9.53 10.00
CA ALA A 88 -7.84 -8.67 8.91
C ALA A 88 -9.18 -9.11 8.32
N ALA A 89 -9.45 -10.41 8.26
CA ALA A 89 -10.65 -10.97 7.64
C ALA A 89 -11.95 -10.57 8.38
N GLY A 90 -11.94 -10.60 9.72
CA GLY A 90 -13.09 -10.15 10.52
C GLY A 90 -13.04 -8.65 10.82
N LEU A 91 -11.85 -8.08 11.01
CA LEU A 91 -11.68 -6.65 11.28
C LEU A 91 -12.11 -5.75 10.11
N GLN A 92 -11.92 -6.22 8.88
CA GLN A 92 -12.15 -5.52 7.62
C GLN A 92 -11.56 -4.10 7.61
N PRO A 93 -10.22 -3.95 7.77
CA PRO A 93 -9.60 -2.64 7.83
C PRO A 93 -9.76 -1.88 6.51
N ASP A 94 -9.87 -0.56 6.59
CA ASP A 94 -9.85 0.33 5.42
C ASP A 94 -8.48 0.34 4.75
N VAL A 95 -7.43 0.26 5.59
CA VAL A 95 -6.04 0.29 5.17
C VAL A 95 -5.24 -0.79 5.88
N ILE A 96 -4.38 -1.49 5.14
CA ILE A 96 -3.30 -2.30 5.71
C ILE A 96 -1.96 -1.63 5.45
N VAL A 97 -1.13 -1.53 6.48
CA VAL A 97 0.26 -1.08 6.37
C VAL A 97 1.18 -2.23 6.76
N ASP A 98 1.94 -2.77 5.81
CA ASP A 98 2.95 -3.78 6.11
C ASP A 98 4.26 -3.12 6.57
N ALA A 99 4.46 -3.08 7.88
CA ALA A 99 5.63 -2.51 8.54
C ALA A 99 6.54 -3.57 9.19
N ILE A 100 6.44 -4.84 8.77
CA ILE A 100 7.26 -5.96 9.29
C ILE A 100 8.76 -5.74 8.95
N LEU A 101 9.05 -5.09 7.82
CA LEU A 101 10.41 -4.82 7.32
C LEU A 101 11.23 -6.11 7.08
N ALA A 102 10.56 -7.17 6.59
CA ALA A 102 11.20 -8.44 6.25
C ALA A 102 12.17 -8.35 5.05
N LYS A 103 12.19 -7.21 4.32
CA LYS A 103 12.98 -6.98 3.09
C LYS A 103 12.61 -7.89 1.91
N ARG A 104 11.50 -8.61 2.06
CA ARG A 104 10.84 -9.46 1.06
C ARG A 104 9.35 -9.46 1.40
N ASN A 105 8.50 -9.64 0.40
CA ASN A 105 7.09 -9.86 0.65
C ASN A 105 6.87 -11.23 1.33
N THR A 106 6.22 -11.25 2.49
CA THR A 106 5.92 -12.46 3.26
C THR A 106 4.47 -12.92 3.13
N GLY A 107 3.74 -12.45 2.11
CA GLY A 107 2.37 -12.85 1.81
C GLY A 107 1.36 -11.71 1.74
N THR A 108 1.81 -10.46 1.76
CA THR A 108 0.96 -9.28 1.54
C THR A 108 0.51 -9.21 0.09
N ARG A 109 -0.77 -8.97 -0.11
CA ARG A 109 -1.38 -8.79 -1.43
C ARG A 109 -2.05 -7.43 -1.49
N ILE A 110 -2.08 -6.84 -2.68
CA ILE A 110 -2.73 -5.55 -2.93
C ILE A 110 -4.24 -5.58 -2.64
N THR A 111 -4.83 -6.77 -2.52
CA THR A 111 -6.24 -7.02 -2.24
C THR A 111 -6.55 -7.35 -0.78
N ASP A 112 -5.56 -7.34 0.12
CA ASP A 112 -5.79 -7.67 1.53
C ASP A 112 -6.63 -6.58 2.26
N ALA A 113 -6.70 -5.37 1.71
CA ALA A 113 -7.58 -4.29 2.15
C ALA A 113 -7.92 -3.37 0.96
N PRO A 114 -8.92 -2.46 1.09
CA PRO A 114 -9.21 -1.46 0.06
C PRO A 114 -8.02 -0.56 -0.32
N PHE A 115 -7.04 -0.42 0.59
CA PHE A 115 -5.76 0.22 0.32
C PHE A 115 -4.64 -0.46 1.13
N VAL A 116 -3.57 -0.85 0.45
CA VAL A 116 -2.43 -1.57 1.03
C VAL A 116 -1.16 -0.77 0.81
N ILE A 117 -0.38 -0.55 1.87
CA ILE A 117 0.88 0.17 1.87
C ILE A 117 2.01 -0.78 2.26
N GLY A 118 3.00 -0.95 1.39
CA GLY A 118 4.25 -1.63 1.73
C GLY A 118 5.24 -0.63 2.33
N VAL A 119 5.92 -0.97 3.43
CA VAL A 119 6.93 -0.10 4.02
C VAL A 119 8.31 -0.69 3.78
N GLY A 120 9.17 0.08 3.12
CA GLY A 120 10.55 -0.33 2.82
C GLY A 120 10.68 -1.33 1.67
N PRO A 121 11.89 -1.91 1.49
CA PRO A 121 12.18 -2.80 0.37
C PRO A 121 11.46 -4.15 0.49
N GLY A 122 11.27 -4.81 -0.65
CA GLY A 122 10.64 -6.14 -0.73
C GLY A 122 9.18 -6.12 -1.21
N PHE A 123 8.63 -4.93 -1.47
CA PHE A 123 7.31 -4.73 -2.06
C PHE A 123 7.43 -3.96 -3.37
N THR A 124 6.52 -4.22 -4.31
CA THR A 124 6.40 -3.49 -5.57
C THR A 124 5.02 -2.84 -5.65
N ALA A 125 4.99 -1.52 -5.78
CA ALA A 125 3.75 -0.75 -5.94
C ALA A 125 3.05 -1.12 -7.26
N GLY A 126 1.74 -1.35 -7.19
CA GLY A 126 0.92 -1.86 -8.29
C GLY A 126 0.92 -3.38 -8.45
N ILE A 127 1.70 -4.12 -7.65
CA ILE A 127 1.74 -5.59 -7.64
C ILE A 127 1.39 -6.12 -6.25
N ASP A 128 2.26 -5.84 -5.27
CA ASP A 128 2.09 -6.33 -3.89
C ASP A 128 1.20 -5.41 -3.04
N CYS A 129 1.16 -4.12 -3.38
CA CYS A 129 0.51 -3.06 -2.60
C CYS A 129 0.19 -1.85 -3.51
N ASN A 130 -0.68 -0.94 -3.06
CA ASN A 130 -1.04 0.26 -3.83
C ASN A 130 0.08 1.30 -3.88
N CYS A 131 0.90 1.37 -2.83
CA CYS A 131 2.11 2.19 -2.82
C CYS A 131 3.15 1.66 -1.82
N VAL A 132 4.41 2.06 -2.04
CA VAL A 132 5.54 1.75 -1.15
C VAL A 132 6.06 3.03 -0.50
N VAL A 133 6.34 2.99 0.80
CA VAL A 133 6.98 4.11 1.53
C VAL A 133 8.46 3.82 1.79
N GLU A 134 9.33 4.76 1.42
CA GLU A 134 10.78 4.64 1.59
C GLU A 134 11.20 4.67 3.06
N THR A 135 12.16 3.81 3.41
CA THR A 135 12.74 3.70 4.76
C THR A 135 14.25 3.92 4.80
N LYS A 136 14.93 4.00 3.67
CA LYS A 136 16.36 4.32 3.62
C LYS A 136 16.56 5.79 3.98
N ARG A 137 17.49 6.05 4.90
CA ARG A 137 17.88 7.43 5.24
C ARG A 137 18.50 8.11 4.01
N GLY A 138 18.17 9.37 3.81
CA GLY A 138 18.60 10.16 2.66
C GLY A 138 17.49 11.12 2.22
N HIS A 139 17.64 11.70 1.03
CA HIS A 139 16.70 12.68 0.47
C HIS A 139 15.31 12.13 0.18
N THR A 140 15.16 10.81 0.13
CA THR A 140 13.89 10.15 -0.20
C THR A 140 13.20 9.51 0.99
N LEU A 141 13.74 9.64 2.21
CA LEU A 141 13.18 9.00 3.40
C LEU A 141 11.72 9.45 3.62
N GLY A 142 10.80 8.49 3.68
CA GLY A 142 9.36 8.76 3.82
C GLY A 142 8.65 9.09 2.50
N ASN A 143 9.35 9.16 1.36
CA ASN A 143 8.69 9.35 0.07
C ASN A 143 7.79 8.17 -0.27
N ILE A 144 6.70 8.47 -0.99
CA ILE A 144 5.73 7.49 -1.48
C ILE A 144 6.04 7.18 -2.94
N PHE A 145 6.21 5.90 -3.25
CA PHE A 145 6.31 5.38 -4.60
C PHE A 145 5.01 4.69 -4.99
N TYR A 146 4.37 5.19 -6.06
CA TYR A 146 3.17 4.56 -6.65
C TYR A 146 3.51 3.62 -7.82
N SER A 147 4.80 3.48 -8.14
CA SER A 147 5.35 2.52 -9.10
C SER A 147 6.74 2.10 -8.62
N GLY A 148 7.11 0.84 -8.81
CA GLY A 148 8.39 0.29 -8.39
C GLY A 148 8.48 -0.02 -6.90
N SER A 149 9.70 -0.08 -6.37
CA SER A 149 10.00 -0.46 -4.98
C SER A 149 10.83 0.62 -4.28
N ALA A 150 10.90 0.55 -2.94
CA ALA A 150 11.86 1.32 -2.17
C ALA A 150 13.31 0.89 -2.48
N LEU A 151 14.27 1.73 -2.13
CA LEU A 151 15.68 1.43 -2.36
C LEU A 151 16.09 0.10 -1.69
N PRO A 152 16.87 -0.75 -2.39
CA PRO A 152 17.33 -2.01 -1.85
C PRO A 152 18.07 -1.84 -0.52
N ASN A 153 17.91 -2.81 0.37
CA ASN A 153 18.64 -2.86 1.62
C ASN A 153 20.15 -2.99 1.34
N THR A 154 20.93 -1.98 1.72
CA THR A 154 22.39 -1.97 1.55
C THR A 154 23.12 -2.88 2.53
N GLY A 155 22.45 -3.35 3.59
CA GLY A 155 23.07 -4.10 4.69
C GLY A 155 23.90 -3.23 5.65
N ILE A 156 24.26 -2.02 5.24
CA ILE A 156 25.03 -1.04 6.02
C ILE A 156 24.05 -0.22 6.89
N PRO A 157 24.22 -0.19 8.22
CA PRO A 157 23.41 0.65 9.09
C PRO A 157 23.64 2.14 8.81
N GLY A 158 22.62 2.97 9.02
CA GLY A 158 22.78 4.43 8.92
C GLY A 158 23.75 4.96 9.97
N ASP A 159 24.49 6.01 9.59
CA ASP A 159 25.42 6.74 10.44
C ASP A 159 24.69 7.36 11.65
N VAL A 160 25.27 7.19 12.83
CA VAL A 160 24.86 7.89 14.05
C VAL A 160 26.11 8.36 14.77
N GLY A 161 26.42 9.65 14.64
CA GLY A 161 27.59 10.25 15.28
C GLY A 161 28.92 9.72 14.73
N GLY A 162 28.99 9.41 13.43
CA GLY A 162 30.20 8.92 12.76
C GLY A 162 30.39 7.40 12.80
N TYR A 163 29.43 6.65 13.36
CA TYR A 163 29.49 5.19 13.49
C TYR A 163 28.37 4.51 12.70
N THR A 164 28.68 3.39 12.07
CA THR A 164 27.70 2.60 11.29
C THR A 164 27.53 1.20 11.85
N THR A 165 28.51 0.32 11.65
CA THR A 165 28.43 -1.10 12.02
C THR A 165 28.84 -1.33 13.46
N GLU A 166 29.75 -0.51 13.96
CA GLU A 166 30.29 -0.51 15.33
C GLU A 166 29.19 -0.27 16.37
N ARG A 167 28.13 0.45 15.98
CA ARG A 167 27.01 0.75 16.86
C ARG A 167 26.08 -0.44 17.11
N LEU A 168 26.20 -1.52 16.33
CA LEU A 168 25.34 -2.69 16.46
C LEU A 168 25.91 -3.69 17.46
N ILE A 169 25.06 -4.15 18.37
CA ILE A 169 25.35 -5.28 19.25
C ILE A 169 24.81 -6.53 18.56
N ARG A 170 25.68 -7.51 18.34
CA ARG A 170 25.34 -8.77 17.64
C ARG A 170 25.62 -9.96 18.52
N ALA A 171 24.76 -10.97 18.45
CA ALA A 171 24.94 -12.22 19.19
C ALA A 171 26.27 -12.90 18.82
N ALA A 172 26.99 -13.36 19.84
CA ALA A 172 28.29 -14.04 19.71
C ALA A 172 28.14 -15.56 19.50
N ALA A 173 26.97 -16.13 19.80
CA ALA A 173 26.64 -17.52 19.53
C ALA A 173 25.13 -17.71 19.44
N GLU A 174 24.70 -18.80 18.82
CA GLU A 174 23.31 -19.25 18.90
C GLU A 174 22.96 -19.66 20.32
N GLY A 175 21.80 -19.23 20.81
CA GLY A 175 21.27 -19.63 22.11
C GLY A 175 20.32 -18.60 22.70
N GLU A 176 20.06 -18.73 23.99
CA GLU A 176 19.32 -17.74 24.75
C GLU A 176 20.18 -16.48 24.95
N MET A 177 19.57 -15.30 24.80
CA MET A 177 20.21 -14.04 25.10
C MET A 177 19.89 -13.59 26.54
N GLN A 178 20.90 -13.03 27.20
CA GLN A 178 20.81 -12.46 28.53
C GLN A 178 21.50 -11.09 28.52
N PRO A 179 20.80 -9.98 28.79
CA PRO A 179 21.41 -8.66 28.77
C PRO A 179 22.19 -8.42 30.07
N LEU A 180 23.42 -7.90 29.97
CA LEU A 180 24.23 -7.47 31.12
C LEU A 180 24.15 -5.95 31.33
N ALA A 181 23.68 -5.21 30.32
CA ALA A 181 23.40 -3.78 30.38
C ALA A 181 21.94 -3.49 29.98
N ALA A 182 21.36 -2.46 30.57
CA ALA A 182 20.00 -2.01 30.30
C ALA A 182 19.96 -0.88 29.26
N ILE A 183 18.79 -0.70 28.65
CA ILE A 183 18.55 0.46 27.77
C ILE A 183 18.64 1.74 28.62
N GLY A 184 19.46 2.70 28.19
CA GLY A 184 19.76 3.94 28.91
C GLY A 184 21.07 3.91 29.71
N ASP A 185 21.72 2.75 29.85
CA ASP A 185 23.05 2.65 30.45
C ASP A 185 24.12 3.21 29.53
N ILE A 186 25.11 3.86 30.14
CA ILE A 186 26.34 4.28 29.44
C ILE A 186 27.32 3.12 29.53
N VAL A 187 27.90 2.73 28.40
CA VAL A 187 28.88 1.66 28.32
C VAL A 187 30.18 2.15 27.69
N GLU A 188 31.28 1.52 28.06
CA GLU A 188 32.59 1.74 27.45
C GLU A 188 32.88 0.69 26.37
N LYS A 189 33.65 1.06 25.36
CA LYS A 189 34.16 0.11 24.37
C LYS A 189 34.92 -1.02 25.08
N GLY A 190 34.56 -2.26 24.77
CA GLY A 190 35.14 -3.46 25.39
C GLY A 190 34.39 -3.96 26.62
N GLN A 191 33.41 -3.21 27.15
CA GLN A 191 32.55 -3.67 28.23
C GLN A 191 31.63 -4.82 27.75
N ALA A 192 31.46 -5.86 28.57
CA ALA A 192 30.47 -6.91 28.31
C ALA A 192 29.05 -6.35 28.51
N VAL A 193 28.19 -6.51 27.51
CA VAL A 193 26.83 -5.94 27.49
C VAL A 193 25.71 -6.97 27.38
N ALA A 194 26.05 -8.20 26.98
CA ALA A 194 25.12 -9.32 26.95
C ALA A 194 25.89 -10.66 26.97
N VAL A 195 25.18 -11.75 27.21
CA VAL A 195 25.61 -13.13 27.00
C VAL A 195 24.66 -13.78 26.00
N THR A 196 25.18 -14.50 25.01
CA THR A 196 24.39 -15.27 24.04
C THR A 196 25.00 -16.65 23.87
N GLY A 197 24.22 -17.72 24.05
CA GLY A 197 24.73 -19.09 23.91
C GLY A 197 25.92 -19.39 24.84
N GLY A 198 25.94 -18.78 26.03
CA GLY A 198 27.04 -18.90 27.00
C GLY A 198 28.30 -18.08 26.69
N LYS A 199 28.31 -17.28 25.61
CA LYS A 199 29.45 -16.40 25.26
C LYS A 199 29.11 -14.93 25.52
N GLU A 200 30.06 -14.20 26.10
CA GLU A 200 29.94 -12.74 26.29
C GLU A 200 29.94 -11.99 24.95
N VAL A 201 29.15 -10.92 24.90
CA VAL A 201 29.07 -9.97 23.81
C VAL A 201 29.56 -8.63 24.31
N TYR A 202 30.55 -8.04 23.63
CA TYR A 202 31.20 -6.81 24.04
C TYR A 202 30.75 -5.60 23.20
N ALA A 203 30.68 -4.43 23.84
CA ALA A 203 30.44 -3.16 23.17
C ALA A 203 31.60 -2.82 22.23
N ARG A 204 31.32 -2.56 20.94
CA ARG A 204 32.34 -2.18 19.95
C ARG A 204 32.67 -0.69 19.94
N MET A 205 31.89 0.11 20.67
CA MET A 205 32.06 1.54 20.86
C MET A 205 31.49 1.96 22.22
N SER A 206 31.95 3.10 22.74
CA SER A 206 31.36 3.72 23.92
C SER A 206 30.09 4.50 23.53
N GLY A 207 29.15 4.62 24.46
CA GLY A 207 27.92 5.40 24.26
C GLY A 207 26.78 4.90 25.14
N VAL A 208 25.55 5.29 24.80
CA VAL A 208 24.35 4.83 25.52
C VAL A 208 23.74 3.61 24.82
N ILE A 209 23.34 2.58 25.58
CA ILE A 209 22.56 1.46 25.06
C ILE A 209 21.17 1.98 24.69
N ARG A 210 20.92 2.16 23.39
CA ARG A 210 19.67 2.71 22.87
C ARG A 210 18.63 1.64 22.58
N GLY A 211 19.08 0.42 22.31
CA GLY A 211 18.23 -0.74 22.10
C GLY A 211 18.91 -2.01 22.60
N MET A 212 18.12 -2.91 23.16
CA MET A 212 18.54 -4.22 23.64
C MET A 212 17.32 -5.14 23.64
N LEU A 213 17.45 -6.35 23.10
CA LEU A 213 16.44 -7.40 23.22
C LEU A 213 16.23 -7.79 24.69
N GLN A 214 15.06 -8.34 24.98
CA GLN A 214 14.70 -8.84 26.31
C GLN A 214 15.35 -10.20 26.61
N SER A 215 15.64 -10.46 27.89
CA SER A 215 16.15 -11.75 28.35
C SER A 215 15.25 -12.91 27.92
N GLY A 216 15.83 -14.07 27.62
CA GLY A 216 15.08 -15.26 27.23
C GLY A 216 14.81 -15.41 25.74
N VAL A 217 15.09 -14.39 24.92
CA VAL A 217 14.93 -14.49 23.47
C VAL A 217 16.00 -15.40 22.89
N ARG A 218 15.57 -16.38 22.08
CA ARG A 218 16.49 -17.24 21.32
C ARG A 218 17.02 -16.49 20.10
N VAL A 219 18.33 -16.40 19.97
CA VAL A 219 19.02 -15.67 18.90
C VAL A 219 19.96 -16.59 18.14
N SER A 220 20.18 -16.30 16.85
CA SER A 220 21.23 -16.94 16.05
C SER A 220 22.51 -16.10 16.12
N GLU A 221 23.66 -16.73 15.89
CA GLU A 221 24.94 -16.01 15.80
C GLU A 221 24.86 -14.85 14.77
N GLY A 222 25.42 -13.69 15.11
CA GLY A 222 25.41 -12.51 14.26
C GLY A 222 24.08 -11.73 14.21
N MET A 223 22.98 -12.27 14.78
CA MET A 223 21.70 -11.57 14.87
C MET A 223 21.86 -10.25 15.63
N LYS A 224 21.18 -9.18 15.19
CA LYS A 224 21.17 -7.91 15.90
C LYS A 224 20.39 -8.08 17.21
N ILE A 225 21.07 -7.88 18.34
CA ILE A 225 20.46 -7.98 19.68
C ILE A 225 20.37 -6.62 20.40
N GLY A 226 21.03 -5.59 19.88
CA GLY A 226 20.97 -4.24 20.43
C GLY A 226 21.66 -3.21 19.57
N ASP A 227 21.64 -1.95 20.01
CA ASP A 227 22.43 -0.87 19.43
C ASP A 227 22.81 0.21 20.45
N ILE A 228 23.99 0.78 20.23
CA ILE A 228 24.59 1.87 21.00
C ILE A 228 24.39 3.18 20.22
N ASP A 229 24.15 4.28 20.91
CA ASP A 229 24.07 5.63 20.33
C ASP A 229 25.24 6.48 20.82
N ALA A 230 26.05 6.94 19.87
CA ALA A 230 27.27 7.72 20.13
C ALA A 230 26.99 9.11 20.72
N ARG A 231 25.76 9.62 20.56
CA ARG A 231 25.39 10.96 20.99
C ARG A 231 25.18 11.07 22.50
N CYS A 232 25.14 9.94 23.20
CA CYS A 232 25.02 9.84 24.67
C CYS A 232 23.78 10.51 25.28
N GLU A 233 22.75 10.78 24.48
CA GLU A 233 21.48 11.35 24.95
C GLU A 233 20.50 10.25 25.39
N LYS A 234 20.32 10.09 26.71
CA LYS A 234 19.45 9.04 27.28
C LYS A 234 17.99 9.16 26.82
N SER A 235 17.49 10.37 26.64
CA SER A 235 16.11 10.62 26.19
C SER A 235 15.78 9.95 24.85
N HIS A 236 16.77 9.82 23.94
CA HIS A 236 16.60 9.16 22.64
C HIS A 236 16.34 7.65 22.73
N CYS A 237 16.48 7.05 23.92
CA CYS A 237 16.14 5.65 24.15
C CYS A 237 14.62 5.43 24.22
N PHE A 238 13.87 6.46 24.64
CA PHE A 238 12.44 6.37 24.99
C PHE A 238 11.52 7.09 24.00
N THR A 239 12.09 7.76 22.99
CA THR A 239 11.32 8.54 22.01
C THR A 239 11.31 7.90 20.63
N ILE A 240 10.24 8.18 19.88
CA ILE A 240 10.09 7.76 18.49
C ILE A 240 11.17 8.47 17.66
N SER A 241 11.92 7.68 16.87
CA SER A 241 13.03 8.23 16.08
C SER A 241 12.55 9.17 14.96
N ASP A 242 13.41 10.11 14.60
CA ASP A 242 13.30 10.93 13.39
C ASP A 242 12.92 10.11 12.15
N LYS A 243 13.57 8.96 11.97
CA LYS A 243 13.30 8.03 10.87
C LYS A 243 11.90 7.45 10.95
N ALA A 244 11.50 6.94 12.10
CA ALA A 244 10.17 6.37 12.29
C ALA A 244 9.08 7.43 12.07
N ARG A 245 9.31 8.68 12.49
CA ARG A 245 8.41 9.82 12.24
C ARG A 245 8.32 10.21 10.78
N ALA A 246 9.43 10.19 10.04
CA ALA A 246 9.47 10.50 8.61
C ALA A 246 8.73 9.43 7.80
N VAL A 247 8.98 8.14 8.08
CA VAL A 247 8.25 7.02 7.48
C VAL A 247 6.75 7.10 7.81
N GLY A 248 6.41 7.36 9.07
CA GLY A 248 5.02 7.57 9.48
C GLY A 248 4.36 8.77 8.77
N GLY A 249 5.11 9.82 8.46
CA GLY A 249 4.63 10.96 7.68
C GLY A 249 4.25 10.56 6.25
N GLY A 250 5.11 9.77 5.58
CA GLY A 250 4.81 9.21 4.26
C GLY A 250 3.59 8.29 4.25
N VAL A 251 3.46 7.43 5.27
CA VAL A 251 2.28 6.58 5.43
C VAL A 251 1.02 7.41 5.65
N LEU A 252 1.05 8.40 6.54
CA LEU A 252 -0.06 9.31 6.78
C LEU A 252 -0.46 10.05 5.50
N GLU A 253 0.49 10.58 4.75
CA GLU A 253 0.20 11.25 3.48
C GLU A 253 -0.50 10.31 2.48
N ALA A 254 -0.06 9.05 2.36
CA ALA A 254 -0.70 8.07 1.51
C ALA A 254 -2.14 7.75 1.98
N VAL A 255 -2.34 7.59 3.29
CA VAL A 255 -3.65 7.34 3.91
C VAL A 255 -4.59 8.50 3.71
N THR A 256 -4.16 9.74 3.96
CA THR A 256 -4.97 10.95 3.76
C THR A 256 -5.37 11.12 2.29
N ARG A 257 -4.45 10.84 1.34
CA ARG A 257 -4.79 10.82 -0.09
C ARG A 257 -5.87 9.80 -0.39
N HIS A 258 -5.75 8.58 0.14
CA HIS A 258 -6.76 7.54 -0.03
C HIS A 258 -8.13 7.96 0.54
N GLU A 259 -8.16 8.46 1.77
CA GLU A 259 -9.38 8.96 2.43
C GLU A 259 -10.07 10.05 1.59
N HIS A 260 -9.29 10.95 1.01
CA HIS A 260 -9.81 12.01 0.15
C HIS A 260 -10.40 11.51 -1.17
N MET A 261 -10.07 10.29 -1.63
CA MET A 261 -10.53 9.74 -2.91
C MET A 261 -11.57 8.63 -2.74
N LYS A 262 -11.50 7.86 -1.65
CA LYS A 262 -12.39 6.72 -1.36
C LYS A 262 -13.84 7.14 -1.51
N GLY A 263 -14.61 6.37 -2.27
CA GLY A 263 -16.04 6.63 -2.51
C GLY A 263 -16.35 7.87 -3.39
N LYS A 264 -15.36 8.64 -3.84
CA LYS A 264 -15.59 9.83 -4.69
C LYS A 264 -15.48 9.56 -6.19
N TYR A 265 -14.84 8.47 -6.57
CA TYR A 265 -14.66 8.09 -7.97
C TYR A 265 -15.19 6.68 -8.22
N ALA A 266 -15.75 6.47 -9.41
CA ALA A 266 -16.14 5.14 -9.88
C ALA A 266 -15.24 4.71 -11.04
N LEU A 267 -15.10 3.40 -11.22
CA LEU A 267 -14.32 2.78 -12.29
C LEU A 267 -15.28 2.06 -13.22
N VAL A 268 -15.22 2.36 -14.52
CA VAL A 268 -16.05 1.74 -15.56
C VAL A 268 -15.14 1.08 -16.59
N LEU A 269 -15.26 -0.24 -16.69
CA LEU A 269 -14.58 -1.05 -17.69
C LEU A 269 -15.48 -1.22 -18.91
N LEU A 270 -15.00 -0.83 -20.08
CA LEU A 270 -15.72 -0.97 -21.35
C LEU A 270 -15.33 -2.29 -22.02
N ALA A 271 -16.29 -3.20 -22.16
CA ALA A 271 -16.09 -4.57 -22.64
C ALA A 271 -17.22 -5.04 -23.57
N ALA A 272 -17.77 -4.11 -24.37
CA ALA A 272 -18.89 -4.37 -25.30
C ALA A 272 -18.49 -4.21 -26.79
N GLY A 273 -17.19 -4.08 -27.09
CA GLY A 273 -16.70 -3.86 -28.45
C GLY A 273 -16.89 -5.09 -29.36
N LYS A 274 -17.30 -4.87 -30.61
CA LYS A 274 -17.63 -5.93 -31.58
C LYS A 274 -16.43 -6.72 -32.13
N SER A 275 -15.20 -6.24 -31.93
CA SER A 275 -13.97 -6.91 -32.40
C SER A 275 -13.98 -7.23 -33.90
N THR A 276 -14.57 -6.36 -34.73
CA THR A 276 -14.81 -6.62 -36.17
C THR A 276 -13.54 -6.91 -36.98
N ARG A 277 -12.42 -6.28 -36.62
CA ARG A 277 -11.10 -6.51 -37.26
C ARG A 277 -10.42 -7.81 -36.81
N PHE A 278 -10.81 -8.33 -35.65
CA PHE A 278 -10.27 -9.53 -35.04
C PHE A 278 -11.00 -10.81 -35.52
N GLY A 279 -12.23 -10.66 -36.03
CA GLY A 279 -13.05 -11.75 -36.61
C GLY A 279 -13.85 -12.55 -35.59
N GLU A 280 -13.46 -12.52 -34.31
CA GLU A 280 -14.16 -13.08 -33.15
C GLU A 280 -14.06 -12.12 -31.96
N ASN A 281 -14.71 -12.41 -30.84
CA ASN A 281 -14.60 -11.56 -29.65
C ASN A 281 -13.17 -11.58 -29.10
N LYS A 282 -12.40 -10.52 -29.38
CA LYS A 282 -10.98 -10.40 -29.01
C LYS A 282 -10.76 -10.48 -27.51
N LEU A 283 -11.75 -10.04 -26.72
CA LEU A 283 -11.67 -10.09 -25.26
C LEU A 283 -11.60 -11.52 -24.73
N LEU A 284 -12.15 -12.50 -25.47
CA LEU A 284 -12.10 -13.92 -25.11
C LEU A 284 -10.86 -14.64 -25.65
N ALA A 285 -10.01 -13.95 -26.43
CA ALA A 285 -8.78 -14.52 -26.94
C ALA A 285 -7.80 -14.82 -25.79
N GLN A 286 -7.01 -15.88 -25.98
CA GLN A 286 -6.05 -16.35 -24.98
C GLN A 286 -4.72 -15.61 -25.12
N ILE A 287 -4.29 -14.97 -24.03
CA ILE A 287 -2.95 -14.40 -23.85
C ILE A 287 -2.34 -15.12 -22.66
N SER A 288 -1.17 -15.74 -22.86
CA SER A 288 -0.46 -16.50 -21.82
C SER A 288 -1.36 -17.45 -20.98
N GLY A 289 -2.35 -18.08 -21.62
CA GLY A 289 -3.28 -19.03 -20.98
C GLY A 289 -4.46 -18.41 -20.21
N ARG A 290 -4.73 -17.10 -20.37
CA ARG A 290 -5.89 -16.40 -19.78
C ARG A 290 -6.63 -15.61 -20.85
N GLN A 291 -7.92 -15.36 -20.64
CA GLN A 291 -8.68 -14.50 -21.53
C GLN A 291 -8.26 -13.03 -21.34
N MET A 292 -8.12 -12.30 -22.44
CA MET A 292 -7.64 -10.91 -22.45
C MET A 292 -8.34 -10.00 -21.43
N PHE A 293 -9.67 -10.08 -21.29
CA PHE A 293 -10.38 -9.22 -20.34
C PHE A 293 -10.04 -9.50 -18.87
N GLU A 294 -9.59 -10.71 -18.54
CA GLU A 294 -9.30 -11.11 -17.16
C GLU A 294 -8.14 -10.30 -16.58
N TYR A 295 -7.19 -9.89 -17.41
CA TYR A 295 -6.07 -9.03 -17.01
C TYR A 295 -6.56 -7.71 -16.42
N MET A 296 -7.59 -7.09 -17.01
CA MET A 296 -8.15 -5.85 -16.49
C MET A 296 -8.97 -6.09 -15.22
N LEU A 297 -9.71 -7.20 -15.15
CA LEU A 297 -10.46 -7.55 -13.93
C LEU A 297 -9.53 -7.84 -12.75
N ASP A 298 -8.39 -8.46 -12.99
CA ASP A 298 -7.37 -8.71 -11.95
C ASP A 298 -6.78 -7.38 -11.44
N LYS A 299 -6.40 -6.48 -12.35
CA LYS A 299 -5.87 -5.15 -11.97
C LYS A 299 -6.88 -4.32 -11.19
N ILE A 300 -8.15 -4.32 -11.61
CA ILE A 300 -9.17 -3.50 -10.97
C ILE A 300 -9.48 -3.97 -9.53
N SER A 301 -9.18 -5.24 -9.20
CA SER A 301 -9.37 -5.77 -7.86
C SER A 301 -8.51 -5.07 -6.80
N ALA A 302 -7.40 -4.44 -7.20
CA ALA A 302 -6.56 -3.59 -6.34
C ALA A 302 -7.25 -2.29 -5.88
N PHE A 303 -8.43 -1.99 -6.42
CA PHE A 303 -9.16 -0.73 -6.21
C PHE A 303 -10.52 -0.99 -5.53
N GLY A 304 -10.58 -1.93 -4.58
CA GLY A 304 -11.81 -2.31 -3.87
C GLY A 304 -12.50 -1.16 -3.12
N ALA A 305 -11.82 -0.04 -2.90
CA ALA A 305 -12.38 1.18 -2.33
C ALA A 305 -13.31 1.98 -3.27
N PHE A 306 -13.36 1.63 -4.56
CA PHE A 306 -14.07 2.38 -5.59
C PHE A 306 -15.20 1.53 -6.21
N PRO A 307 -16.42 2.09 -6.33
CA PRO A 307 -17.48 1.43 -7.09
C PRO A 307 -17.00 1.08 -8.49
N THR A 308 -17.00 -0.20 -8.82
CA THR A 308 -16.49 -0.69 -10.09
C THR A 308 -17.61 -1.36 -10.89
N TYR A 309 -17.68 -0.99 -12.17
CA TYR A 309 -18.65 -1.47 -13.13
C TYR A 309 -17.95 -2.02 -14.37
N ILE A 310 -18.58 -2.99 -15.03
CA ILE A 310 -18.22 -3.42 -16.38
C ILE A 310 -19.44 -3.30 -17.28
N VAL A 311 -19.25 -2.69 -18.45
CA VAL A 311 -20.28 -2.57 -19.48
C VAL A 311 -20.02 -3.63 -20.54
N THR A 312 -20.91 -4.61 -20.66
CA THR A 312 -20.73 -5.74 -21.59
C THR A 312 -22.05 -6.29 -22.09
N GLY A 313 -22.04 -6.86 -23.31
CA GLY A 313 -23.13 -7.69 -23.84
C GLY A 313 -22.83 -9.19 -23.79
N TYR A 314 -21.68 -9.60 -23.23
CA TYR A 314 -21.20 -10.98 -23.26
C TYR A 314 -21.41 -11.69 -21.92
N GLU A 315 -22.19 -12.77 -21.93
CA GLU A 315 -22.54 -13.53 -20.73
C GLU A 315 -21.31 -14.09 -19.99
N GLU A 316 -20.28 -14.51 -20.72
CA GLU A 316 -19.03 -15.02 -20.13
C GLU A 316 -18.30 -13.96 -19.30
N ILE A 317 -18.22 -12.74 -19.82
CA ILE A 317 -17.60 -11.59 -19.14
C ILE A 317 -18.44 -11.23 -17.91
N GLU A 318 -19.77 -11.18 -18.04
CA GLU A 318 -20.69 -10.95 -16.93
C GLU A 318 -20.48 -11.96 -15.79
N LYS A 319 -20.45 -13.25 -16.09
CA LYS A 319 -20.25 -14.31 -15.08
C LYS A 319 -18.95 -14.13 -14.32
N LYS A 320 -17.83 -13.84 -15.00
CA LYS A 320 -16.53 -13.65 -14.34
C LYS A 320 -16.47 -12.35 -13.54
N ALA A 321 -17.04 -11.26 -14.05
CA ALA A 321 -17.11 -9.99 -13.34
C ALA A 321 -17.90 -10.09 -12.03
N ARG A 322 -19.07 -10.72 -12.06
CA ARG A 322 -19.90 -10.94 -10.84
C ARG A 322 -19.16 -11.76 -9.78
N ARG A 323 -18.41 -12.80 -10.16
CA ARG A 323 -17.59 -13.59 -9.24
C ARG A 323 -16.50 -12.77 -8.54
N LYS A 324 -16.02 -11.69 -9.17
CA LYS A 324 -15.06 -10.74 -8.60
C LYS A 324 -15.74 -9.56 -7.87
N GLY A 325 -17.06 -9.59 -7.69
CA GLY A 325 -17.81 -8.52 -7.04
C GLY A 325 -17.96 -7.24 -7.89
N ILE A 326 -17.69 -7.32 -9.19
CA ILE A 326 -17.84 -6.18 -10.11
C ILE A 326 -19.28 -6.09 -10.58
N ARG A 327 -19.84 -4.87 -10.57
CA ARG A 327 -21.22 -4.60 -11.02
C ARG A 327 -21.29 -4.69 -12.54
N VAL A 328 -22.31 -5.36 -13.05
CA VAL A 328 -22.48 -5.55 -14.51
C VAL A 328 -23.56 -4.62 -15.02
N VAL A 329 -23.24 -3.88 -16.07
CA VAL A 329 -24.15 -3.06 -16.85
C VAL A 329 -24.28 -3.68 -18.24
N ARG A 330 -25.47 -4.16 -18.57
CA ARG A 330 -25.70 -4.87 -19.82
C ARG A 330 -25.83 -3.90 -20.99
N ASN A 331 -25.11 -4.15 -22.08
CA ASN A 331 -25.29 -3.43 -23.34
C ASN A 331 -25.68 -4.42 -24.45
N ASP A 332 -26.99 -4.47 -24.75
CA ASP A 332 -27.56 -5.33 -25.79
C ASP A 332 -27.50 -4.72 -27.20
N GLU A 333 -27.08 -3.45 -27.33
CA GLU A 333 -27.07 -2.70 -28.60
C GLU A 333 -25.65 -2.16 -28.94
N PRO A 334 -24.60 -3.00 -29.00
CA PRO A 334 -23.23 -2.54 -29.27
C PRO A 334 -23.05 -1.92 -30.67
N GLU A 335 -23.97 -2.16 -31.61
CA GLU A 335 -24.02 -1.52 -32.93
C GLU A 335 -24.21 0.00 -32.88
N ARG A 336 -24.70 0.53 -31.76
CA ARG A 336 -24.92 1.98 -31.59
C ARG A 336 -23.63 2.73 -31.25
N GLY A 337 -22.49 2.02 -31.24
CA GLY A 337 -21.15 2.55 -31.07
C GLY A 337 -20.72 2.73 -29.61
N ILE A 338 -19.45 3.06 -29.40
CA ILE A 338 -18.85 3.18 -28.06
C ILE A 338 -19.57 4.19 -27.16
N SER A 339 -20.19 5.23 -27.75
CA SER A 339 -20.97 6.23 -27.01
C SER A 339 -22.10 5.62 -26.17
N ARG A 340 -22.73 4.52 -26.63
CA ARG A 340 -23.79 3.84 -25.85
C ARG A 340 -23.21 3.24 -24.56
N SER A 341 -22.07 2.56 -24.65
CA SER A 341 -21.42 1.95 -23.48
C SER A 341 -20.97 3.00 -22.46
N VAL A 342 -20.43 4.12 -22.93
CA VAL A 342 -20.06 5.25 -22.05
C VAL A 342 -21.28 5.80 -21.32
N ARG A 343 -22.39 6.04 -22.02
CA ARG A 343 -23.64 6.55 -21.42
C ARG A 343 -24.20 5.62 -20.36
N LEU A 344 -24.29 4.32 -20.67
CA LEU A 344 -24.72 3.30 -19.73
C LEU A 344 -23.84 3.28 -18.47
N GLY A 345 -22.52 3.42 -18.65
CA GLY A 345 -21.58 3.53 -17.53
C GLY A 345 -21.82 4.78 -16.66
N VAL A 346 -22.03 5.95 -17.26
CA VAL A 346 -22.36 7.19 -16.53
C VAL A 346 -23.67 7.04 -15.77
N GLU A 347 -24.73 6.59 -16.44
CA GLU A 347 -26.08 6.43 -15.87
C GLU A 347 -26.04 5.50 -14.66
N ALA A 348 -25.48 4.28 -14.82
CA ALA A 348 -25.38 3.30 -13.74
C ALA A 348 -24.59 3.82 -12.53
N CYS A 349 -23.50 4.56 -12.75
CA CYS A 349 -22.73 5.17 -11.67
C CYS A 349 -23.56 6.25 -10.95
N THR A 350 -24.19 7.16 -11.68
CA THR A 350 -24.92 8.30 -11.11
C THR A 350 -26.25 7.91 -10.47
N GLU A 351 -26.87 6.83 -10.91
CA GLU A 351 -28.09 6.29 -10.29
C GLU A 351 -27.80 5.72 -8.90
N GLN A 352 -26.73 4.92 -8.78
CA GLN A 352 -26.37 4.28 -7.51
C GLN A 352 -25.55 5.19 -6.58
N PHE A 353 -24.74 6.09 -7.14
CA PHE A 353 -23.89 7.03 -6.41
C PHE A 353 -24.09 8.46 -6.94
N PRO A 354 -25.18 9.15 -6.56
CA PRO A 354 -25.50 10.49 -7.06
C PRO A 354 -24.42 11.55 -6.79
N ASP A 355 -23.67 11.39 -5.69
CA ASP A 355 -22.62 12.31 -5.25
C ASP A 355 -21.22 11.96 -5.79
N ILE A 356 -21.10 11.04 -6.76
CA ILE A 356 -19.81 10.69 -7.35
C ILE A 356 -19.18 11.92 -8.02
N GLN A 357 -17.90 12.15 -7.78
CA GLN A 357 -17.16 13.32 -8.26
C GLN A 357 -16.50 13.09 -9.61
N GLY A 358 -16.36 11.84 -10.04
CA GLY A 358 -15.84 11.52 -11.35
C GLY A 358 -15.89 10.02 -11.67
N ILE A 359 -15.71 9.69 -12.94
CA ILE A 359 -15.70 8.32 -13.44
C ILE A 359 -14.42 8.10 -14.26
N LEU A 360 -13.65 7.08 -13.90
CA LEU A 360 -12.54 6.58 -14.69
C LEU A 360 -13.04 5.52 -15.66
N PHE A 361 -12.91 5.80 -16.96
CA PHE A 361 -13.15 4.82 -18.00
C PHE A 361 -11.85 4.13 -18.39
N SER A 362 -11.90 2.80 -18.46
CA SER A 362 -10.82 1.96 -18.96
C SER A 362 -11.38 0.94 -19.95
N VAL A 363 -10.52 0.39 -20.80
CA VAL A 363 -10.86 -0.64 -21.77
C VAL A 363 -10.26 -1.98 -21.36
N CYS A 364 -10.82 -3.09 -21.87
CA CYS A 364 -10.40 -4.44 -21.49
C CYS A 364 -9.41 -5.10 -22.49
N ASP A 365 -9.01 -4.38 -23.53
CA ASP A 365 -8.11 -4.82 -24.61
C ASP A 365 -6.68 -4.26 -24.49
N GLN A 366 -6.34 -3.68 -23.33
CA GLN A 366 -5.02 -3.19 -22.94
C GLN A 366 -4.43 -4.04 -21.80
N PRO A 367 -4.00 -5.30 -22.07
CA PRO A 367 -3.54 -6.22 -21.04
C PRO A 367 -2.18 -5.82 -20.42
N ALA A 368 -1.43 -4.90 -21.02
CA ALA A 368 -0.16 -4.39 -20.48
C ALA A 368 -0.33 -3.23 -19.48
N LEU A 369 -1.51 -2.59 -19.39
CA LEU A 369 -1.74 -1.45 -18.47
C LEU A 369 -1.35 -1.78 -17.02
N HIS A 370 -0.58 -0.94 -16.34
CA HIS A 370 -0.22 -1.18 -14.95
C HIS A 370 -1.26 -0.60 -13.97
N ALA A 371 -1.49 -1.29 -12.84
CA ALA A 371 -2.32 -0.75 -11.75
C ALA A 371 -1.72 0.57 -11.19
N ALA A 372 -0.39 0.71 -11.20
CA ALA A 372 0.30 1.95 -10.86
C ALA A 372 -0.20 3.17 -11.65
N THR A 373 -0.49 3.00 -12.95
CA THR A 373 -0.99 4.06 -13.83
C THR A 373 -2.40 4.50 -13.42
N ILE A 374 -3.29 3.54 -13.13
CA ILE A 374 -4.64 3.81 -12.61
C ILE A 374 -4.56 4.57 -11.28
N GLN A 375 -3.69 4.12 -10.35
CA GLN A 375 -3.51 4.78 -9.05
C GLN A 375 -3.01 6.22 -9.20
N ARG A 376 -2.07 6.48 -10.12
CA ARG A 376 -1.57 7.83 -10.40
C ARG A 376 -2.64 8.75 -11.00
N ILE A 377 -3.53 8.23 -11.84
CA ILE A 377 -4.68 8.97 -12.38
C ILE A 377 -5.66 9.35 -11.26
N LEU A 378 -5.99 8.42 -10.38
CA LEU A 378 -6.85 8.68 -9.22
C LEU A 378 -6.23 9.76 -8.30
N ASN A 379 -4.93 9.64 -8.01
CA ASN A 379 -4.20 10.64 -7.21
C ASN A 379 -4.25 12.03 -7.86
N ALA A 380 -4.00 12.11 -9.17
CA ALA A 380 -4.05 13.36 -9.92
C ALA A 380 -5.46 13.97 -9.96
N ALA A 381 -6.51 13.14 -10.04
CA ALA A 381 -7.89 13.62 -9.95
C ALA A 381 -8.21 14.24 -8.59
N GLY A 382 -7.73 13.62 -7.50
CA GLY A 382 -7.83 14.17 -6.14
C GLY A 382 -7.23 15.58 -6.01
N LEU A 383 -6.10 15.84 -6.69
CA LEU A 383 -5.39 17.12 -6.69
C LEU A 383 -5.96 18.15 -7.67
N HIS A 384 -6.52 17.68 -8.79
CA HIS A 384 -6.94 18.53 -9.90
C HIS A 384 -8.44 18.41 -10.17
N ARG A 385 -9.26 18.75 -9.16
CA ARG A 385 -10.73 18.76 -9.29
C ARG A 385 -11.18 19.60 -10.47
N GLY A 386 -12.20 19.15 -11.19
CA GLY A 386 -12.68 19.80 -12.40
C GLY A 386 -11.73 19.64 -13.59
N LYS A 387 -10.88 18.63 -13.64
CA LYS A 387 -10.05 18.32 -14.82
C LYS A 387 -10.37 16.93 -15.35
N ILE A 388 -10.04 16.71 -16.62
CA ILE A 388 -9.96 15.39 -17.22
C ILE A 388 -8.54 14.88 -17.00
N ILE A 389 -8.37 13.69 -16.47
CA ILE A 389 -7.05 13.10 -16.23
C ILE A 389 -6.89 11.91 -17.17
N SER A 390 -5.98 11.99 -18.12
CA SER A 390 -5.78 10.97 -19.16
C SER A 390 -4.41 10.33 -19.01
N ALA A 391 -4.31 9.03 -19.21
CA ALA A 391 -3.03 8.41 -19.50
C ALA A 391 -2.45 8.99 -20.80
N CYS A 392 -1.12 9.09 -20.88
CA CYS A 392 -0.42 9.50 -22.10
C CYS A 392 0.93 8.81 -22.24
N HIS A 393 1.42 8.72 -23.48
CA HIS A 393 2.81 8.40 -23.76
C HIS A 393 3.36 9.39 -24.78
N LYS A 394 4.40 10.15 -24.43
CA LYS A 394 4.99 11.18 -25.31
C LYS A 394 3.93 12.06 -25.99
N ASP A 395 3.06 12.68 -25.18
CA ASP A 395 1.94 13.54 -25.59
C ASP A 395 0.81 12.86 -26.39
N ARG A 396 0.85 11.53 -26.58
CA ARG A 396 -0.24 10.77 -27.18
C ARG A 396 -1.22 10.32 -26.10
N PRO A 397 -2.44 10.87 -26.02
CA PRO A 397 -3.41 10.48 -25.01
C PRO A 397 -4.00 9.09 -25.31
N GLY A 398 -4.14 8.29 -24.26
CA GLY A 398 -4.72 6.96 -24.28
C GLY A 398 -5.60 6.68 -23.07
N ASN A 399 -6.12 5.46 -22.99
CA ASN A 399 -6.83 4.97 -21.83
C ASN A 399 -5.86 4.56 -20.71
N PRO A 400 -6.29 4.58 -19.44
CA PRO A 400 -7.59 5.04 -18.95
C PRO A 400 -7.71 6.56 -18.84
N VAL A 401 -8.96 7.04 -18.78
CA VAL A 401 -9.29 8.46 -18.65
C VAL A 401 -10.31 8.68 -17.54
N LEU A 402 -9.98 9.54 -16.58
CA LEU A 402 -10.87 9.99 -15.52
C LEU A 402 -11.54 11.31 -15.91
N TRP A 403 -12.87 11.31 -15.83
CA TRP A 403 -13.74 12.42 -16.14
C TRP A 403 -14.37 12.96 -14.87
N ASP A 404 -14.11 14.21 -14.54
CA ASP A 404 -14.81 14.92 -13.47
C ASP A 404 -16.32 15.03 -13.78
N LYS A 405 -17.15 15.01 -12.74
CA LYS A 405 -18.62 15.03 -12.83
C LYS A 405 -19.18 16.13 -13.72
N LYS A 406 -18.50 17.26 -13.84
CA LYS A 406 -18.95 18.37 -14.68
C LYS A 406 -19.03 18.00 -16.18
N PHE A 407 -18.29 16.97 -16.60
CA PHE A 407 -18.29 16.48 -17.97
C PHE A 407 -19.30 15.34 -18.21
N PHE A 408 -20.05 14.90 -17.18
CA PHE A 408 -21.04 13.83 -17.35
C PHE A 408 -22.18 14.21 -18.29
N ARG A 409 -22.50 15.50 -18.43
CA ARG A 409 -23.46 15.96 -19.42
C ARG A 409 -22.92 15.78 -20.84
N ASP A 410 -21.66 16.16 -21.06
CA ASP A 410 -21.00 16.03 -22.36
C ASP A 410 -20.88 14.56 -22.77
N LEU A 411 -20.47 13.69 -21.83
CA LEU A 411 -20.43 12.24 -22.05
C LEU A 411 -21.81 11.66 -22.38
N ARG A 412 -22.88 12.20 -21.79
CA ARG A 412 -24.28 11.80 -22.08
C ARG A 412 -24.78 12.22 -23.46
N GLN A 413 -24.15 13.21 -24.08
CA GLN A 413 -24.51 13.71 -25.41
C GLN A 413 -23.73 13.03 -26.55
N LEU A 414 -22.76 12.17 -26.24
CA LEU A 414 -22.05 11.39 -27.25
C LEU A 414 -23.01 10.49 -28.05
N SER A 415 -22.74 10.36 -29.34
CA SER A 415 -23.51 9.55 -30.27
C SER A 415 -22.63 8.82 -31.28
N GLY A 416 -23.08 7.64 -31.72
CA GLY A 416 -22.37 6.82 -32.69
C GLY A 416 -21.05 6.28 -32.13
N ASP A 417 -20.05 6.18 -33.00
CA ASP A 417 -18.74 5.60 -32.66
C ASP A 417 -17.72 6.62 -32.13
N ASN A 418 -18.21 7.76 -31.67
CA ASN A 418 -17.39 8.78 -31.05
C ASN A 418 -17.22 8.51 -29.56
N GLY A 419 -15.98 8.25 -29.15
CA GLY A 419 -15.58 8.13 -27.74
C GLY A 419 -15.22 9.46 -27.09
N GLY A 420 -14.81 9.41 -25.82
CA GLY A 420 -14.45 10.61 -25.04
C GLY A 420 -13.33 11.46 -25.65
N ARG A 421 -12.48 10.89 -26.52
CA ARG A 421 -11.43 11.64 -27.24
C ARG A 421 -11.96 12.85 -28.01
N GLN A 422 -13.19 12.78 -28.55
CA GLN A 422 -13.79 13.92 -29.27
C GLN A 422 -14.07 15.11 -28.34
N ILE A 423 -14.42 14.86 -27.07
CA ILE A 423 -14.66 15.93 -26.09
C ILE A 423 -13.33 16.59 -25.69
N MET A 424 -12.23 15.83 -25.65
CA MET A 424 -10.91 16.34 -25.23
C MET A 424 -10.29 17.31 -26.24
N SER A 425 -10.58 17.17 -27.55
CA SER A 425 -9.93 17.97 -28.59
C SER A 425 -10.18 19.48 -28.45
N GLY A 426 -11.33 19.88 -27.91
CA GLY A 426 -11.69 21.28 -27.62
C GLY A 426 -11.37 21.75 -26.19
N LEU A 427 -10.75 20.91 -25.36
CA LEU A 427 -10.61 21.14 -23.91
C LEU A 427 -9.18 20.99 -23.40
N GLN A 428 -8.16 21.27 -24.23
CA GLN A 428 -6.76 21.02 -23.89
C GLN A 428 -6.35 21.58 -22.51
N ASP A 429 -6.73 22.82 -22.18
CA ASP A 429 -6.45 23.44 -20.87
C ASP A 429 -7.14 22.76 -19.67
N LYS A 430 -8.13 21.90 -19.92
CA LYS A 430 -8.86 21.12 -18.92
C LYS A 430 -8.36 19.68 -18.81
N VAL A 431 -7.44 19.26 -19.67
CA VAL A 431 -6.82 17.93 -19.62
C VAL A 431 -5.50 17.98 -18.84
N ARG A 432 -5.27 16.99 -18.00
CA ARG A 432 -3.99 16.70 -17.38
C ARG A 432 -3.56 15.30 -17.79
N TYR A 433 -2.28 15.16 -18.07
CA TYR A 433 -1.71 13.93 -18.55
C TYR A 433 -0.91 13.22 -17.48
N VAL A 434 -1.06 11.90 -17.42
CA VAL A 434 -0.28 10.99 -16.57
C VAL A 434 0.53 10.09 -17.47
N GLU A 435 1.86 10.25 -17.44
CA GLU A 435 2.75 9.47 -18.29
C GLU A 435 2.67 7.97 -17.97
N ALA A 436 2.53 7.16 -19.00
CA ALA A 436 2.53 5.70 -19.02
C ALA A 436 3.57 5.18 -20.02
N GLN A 437 3.89 3.88 -19.95
CA GLN A 437 4.72 3.26 -20.99
C GLN A 437 3.93 3.09 -22.29
N GLU A 438 4.65 2.97 -23.42
CA GLU A 438 4.01 2.83 -24.74
C GLU A 438 3.14 1.58 -24.81
N GLU A 439 3.64 0.48 -24.24
CA GLU A 439 2.97 -0.82 -24.22
C GLU A 439 1.67 -0.78 -23.42
N GLU A 440 1.60 0.04 -22.37
CA GLU A 440 0.39 0.17 -21.54
C GLU A 440 -0.80 0.73 -22.32
N LEU A 441 -0.55 1.55 -23.33
CA LEU A 441 -1.58 2.23 -24.12
C LEU A 441 -1.91 1.50 -25.43
N LYS A 442 -1.23 0.38 -25.72
CA LYS A 442 -1.42 -0.40 -26.95
C LYS A 442 -2.69 -1.24 -26.85
N ASP A 443 -3.60 -1.04 -27.79
CA ASP A 443 -4.79 -1.86 -27.98
C ASP A 443 -4.42 -3.12 -28.79
N ILE A 444 -4.95 -4.29 -28.40
CA ILE A 444 -4.88 -5.50 -29.22
C ILE A 444 -6.07 -5.49 -30.16
N ASP A 445 -5.86 -5.28 -31.46
CA ASP A 445 -6.92 -5.15 -32.48
C ASP A 445 -6.88 -6.26 -33.54
N PHE A 446 -5.71 -6.86 -33.76
CA PHE A 446 -5.47 -7.93 -34.72
C PHE A 446 -4.92 -9.18 -34.03
N ARG A 447 -5.13 -10.36 -34.62
CA ARG A 447 -4.55 -11.60 -34.09
C ARG A 447 -3.01 -11.58 -34.08
N SER A 448 -2.38 -10.85 -34.99
CA SER A 448 -0.93 -10.64 -35.02
C SER A 448 -0.41 -9.95 -33.75
N ASP A 449 -1.27 -9.17 -33.08
CA ASP A 449 -0.90 -8.44 -31.86
C ASP A 449 -0.82 -9.38 -30.64
N LEU A 450 -1.26 -10.64 -30.75
CA LEU A 450 -1.15 -11.66 -29.68
C LEU A 450 0.23 -12.34 -29.61
N SER A 451 1.04 -12.23 -30.67
CA SER A 451 2.35 -12.90 -30.79
C SER A 451 3.54 -12.05 -30.39
N GLU A 452 3.30 -10.81 -29.98
CA GLU A 452 4.26 -9.90 -29.33
C GLU A 452 4.06 -9.91 -27.82
#